data_AF-A0A836GTI5-F1
#
_entry.id   AF-A0A836GTI5-F1
#
_cell.length_a   1.000
_cell.length_b   1.000
_cell.length_c   1.000
_cell.angle_alpha   90.00
_cell.angle_beta   90.00
_cell.angle_gamma   90.00
#
_symmetry.space_group_name_H-M   'P 1'
#
loop_
_entity.id
_entity.type
_entity.pdbx_description
1 polymer ?
#
loop_
_entity_poly.entity_id
_entity_poly.type
_entity_poly.pdbx_seq_one_letter_code
_entity_poly.pdbx_strand_id
1 'polypeptide(L)'
;MYSESDMEHYEQEVISGSSDEAESSDVVEHQIRLREQTLGTWFQSYAYVFEADDGLFRTHLPCQYLTPEAEDEAILSFSARLPAADDVAELLNMPAGEQVADSVADDSETSSLPSALLNGEAVMNTTSHASESSEPWAEDGKPSPASRFLCAHRDACILIPVDKAANRATLRATHQGLFSEQASVSGEGLDIVPGYDRSEAVGWALPLTIDPAVLDVLKSLHPGWRVATPADVKFWARAPRAAASSVFAKNVSRQPARRAWTRGAANLMRSKERFLARVAEAGGWERVIFVAVDVEAYAVAENSVPVPAEYAFVPIKGTCARGSAPAIAPLHFFCHPGKLSPENEAAVLYTCFHTHLIPYRNAAFLTTDYYSQASHVDRHFVRHPKVVLINKGDPSSPTLMDMQALRWLYAAAVLQGQCSHNPAAHEEDGVAEVGKWVPKADDIYCFDVSVLEAAAAEDGEVNRGPSAPFTTDAHSSGRMNQETGCCWYHSLAENWGIIEGGLHCAMRDAHELAHRIEAALCRRRPAPAA
;
A
#
# COMPACT_ATOMS: atom_id res chain seq x y z
N MET A 1 11.50 -0.44 4.17
CA MET A 1 10.43 -1.26 4.79
C MET A 1 9.54 -0.36 5.61
N TYR A 2 8.24 -0.33 5.34
CA TYR A 2 7.25 0.17 6.28
C TYR A 2 6.34 -1.01 6.62
N SER A 3 6.53 -1.59 7.80
CA SER A 3 5.40 -2.26 8.44
C SER A 3 4.43 -1.16 8.85
N GLU A 4 3.12 -1.38 8.73
CA GLU A 4 2.13 -0.47 9.37
C GLU A 4 2.47 -0.28 10.86
N SER A 5 3.16 -1.25 11.49
CA SER A 5 3.68 -1.14 12.87
C SER A 5 4.76 -0.06 13.09
N ASP A 6 5.52 0.32 12.07
CA ASP A 6 6.62 1.29 12.21
C ASP A 6 6.10 2.73 12.20
N MET A 7 4.96 2.97 11.53
CA MET A 7 4.22 4.23 11.64
C MET A 7 3.20 4.23 12.78
N GLU A 8 2.63 3.07 13.13
CA GLU A 8 1.75 2.96 14.30
C GLU A 8 2.51 3.28 15.60
N HIS A 9 3.82 2.99 15.68
CA HIS A 9 4.62 3.40 16.84
C HIS A 9 4.69 4.94 17.02
N TYR A 10 4.58 5.71 15.93
CA TYR A 10 4.55 7.17 15.99
C TYR A 10 3.21 7.71 16.52
N GLU A 11 2.09 7.04 16.21
CA GLU A 11 0.79 7.38 16.80
C GLU A 11 0.64 6.84 18.23
N GLN A 12 1.31 5.72 18.55
CA GLN A 12 1.16 5.02 19.82
C GLN A 12 2.05 5.57 20.93
N GLU A 13 3.19 6.20 20.63
CA GLU A 13 3.96 6.97 21.63
C GLU A 13 3.26 8.28 22.04
N VAL A 14 2.28 8.75 21.27
CA VAL A 14 1.50 9.96 21.56
C VAL A 14 0.24 9.67 22.39
N ILE A 15 -0.16 8.41 22.55
CA ILE A 15 -1.41 8.04 23.23
C ILE A 15 -1.14 7.01 24.34
N SER A 16 -0.44 7.45 25.37
CA SER A 16 -0.45 6.78 26.67
C SER A 16 -0.50 7.83 27.78
N GLY A 17 -1.71 8.10 28.30
CA GLY A 17 -1.90 9.05 29.39
C GLY A 17 -3.36 9.19 29.85
N SER A 18 -3.74 8.33 30.79
CA SER A 18 -4.62 8.54 31.95
C SER A 18 -5.83 9.48 31.87
N SER A 19 -6.98 8.92 32.26
CA SER A 19 -8.14 9.60 32.84
C SER A 19 -7.75 10.66 33.88
N ASP A 20 -8.20 11.91 33.69
CA ASP A 20 -8.98 12.72 34.66
C ASP A 20 -9.32 14.09 34.05
N GLU A 21 -10.62 14.43 33.99
CA GLU A 21 -11.22 15.54 33.21
C GLU A 21 -10.94 16.97 33.73
N ALA A 22 -9.79 17.22 34.34
CA ALA A 22 -9.37 18.58 34.74
C ALA A 22 -7.93 18.96 34.34
N GLU A 23 -7.13 18.02 33.80
CA GLU A 23 -5.74 18.26 33.36
C GLU A 23 -5.60 18.41 31.82
N SER A 24 -6.72 18.43 31.10
CA SER A 24 -6.74 18.33 29.62
C SER A 24 -6.02 19.47 28.89
N SER A 25 -6.00 20.70 29.42
CA SER A 25 -5.35 21.82 28.73
C SER A 25 -3.83 21.76 28.82
N ASP A 26 -3.29 21.39 29.98
CA ASP A 26 -1.85 21.36 30.24
C ASP A 26 -1.19 20.17 29.52
N VAL A 27 -1.89 19.04 29.41
CA VAL A 27 -1.43 17.88 28.63
C VAL A 27 -1.40 18.19 27.13
N VAL A 28 -2.43 18.85 26.59
CA VAL A 28 -2.45 19.26 25.18
C VAL A 28 -1.37 20.30 24.90
N GLU A 29 -1.18 21.28 25.78
CA GLU A 29 -0.11 22.28 25.62
C GLU A 29 1.28 21.63 25.72
N HIS A 30 1.46 20.66 26.60
CA HIS A 30 2.71 19.88 26.69
C HIS A 30 2.96 19.06 25.42
N GLN A 31 1.95 18.41 24.86
CA GLN A 31 2.05 17.66 23.60
C GLN A 31 2.36 18.57 22.41
N ILE A 32 1.76 19.76 22.34
CA ILE A 32 2.08 20.77 21.32
C ILE A 32 3.54 21.19 21.45
N ARG A 33 4.02 21.52 22.66
CA ARG A 33 5.42 21.89 22.89
C ARG A 33 6.38 20.77 22.53
N LEU A 34 6.06 19.52 22.86
CA LEU A 34 6.89 18.36 22.52
C LEU A 34 6.97 18.19 20.99
N ARG A 35 5.83 18.29 20.29
CA ARG A 35 5.79 18.25 18.83
C ARG A 35 6.62 19.37 18.20
N GLU A 36 6.50 20.60 18.69
CA GLU A 36 7.28 21.74 18.21
C GLU A 36 8.79 21.56 18.46
N GLN A 37 9.19 21.02 19.61
CA GLN A 37 10.59 20.71 19.92
C GLN A 37 11.15 19.60 19.00
N THR A 38 10.38 18.55 18.77
CA THR A 38 10.76 17.46 17.86
C THR A 38 10.90 17.96 16.43
N LEU A 39 9.93 18.73 15.93
CA LEU A 39 10.00 19.35 14.61
C LEU A 39 11.19 20.30 14.48
N GLY A 40 11.43 21.13 15.51
CA GLY A 40 12.60 22.01 15.56
C GLY A 40 13.90 21.23 15.49
N THR A 41 13.98 20.08 16.15
CA THR A 41 15.16 19.20 16.12
C THR A 41 15.35 18.61 14.72
N TRP A 42 14.30 18.09 14.09
CA TRP A 42 14.39 17.53 12.74
C TRP A 42 14.76 18.58 11.70
N PHE A 43 14.18 19.78 11.80
CA PHE A 43 14.53 20.89 10.91
C PHE A 43 16.00 21.28 11.08
N GLN A 44 16.49 21.39 12.30
CA GLN A 44 17.90 21.68 12.57
C GLN A 44 18.82 20.59 12.04
N SER A 45 18.48 19.31 12.25
CA SER A 45 19.23 18.17 11.71
C SER A 45 19.25 18.18 10.19
N TYR A 46 18.11 18.42 9.54
CA TYR A 46 18.00 18.53 8.08
C TYR A 46 18.88 19.68 7.56
N ALA A 47 18.72 20.87 8.14
CA ALA A 47 19.49 22.04 7.75
C ALA A 47 21.00 21.80 7.92
N TYR A 48 21.43 21.18 9.02
CA TYR A 48 22.83 20.84 9.25
C TYR A 48 23.37 19.83 8.22
N VAL A 49 22.61 18.78 7.92
CA VAL A 49 23.08 17.73 6.99
C VAL A 49 23.08 18.23 5.55
N PHE A 50 22.02 18.91 5.11
CA PHE A 50 21.78 19.18 3.69
C PHE A 50 22.01 20.64 3.26
N GLU A 51 21.88 21.63 4.16
CA GLU A 51 21.78 23.05 3.78
C GLU A 51 22.92 23.94 4.30
N ALA A 52 23.49 23.62 5.47
CA ALA A 52 24.55 24.40 6.09
C ALA A 52 25.78 24.47 5.18
N ASP A 53 26.45 25.64 5.13
CA ASP A 53 27.64 25.84 4.28
C ASP A 53 28.74 24.82 4.55
N ASP A 54 28.88 24.38 5.81
CA ASP A 54 29.78 23.33 6.29
C ASP A 54 29.08 21.99 6.53
N GLY A 55 27.83 21.86 6.07
CA GLY A 55 27.02 20.65 6.15
C GLY A 55 27.57 19.52 5.27
N LEU A 56 27.19 18.29 5.61
CA LEU A 56 27.73 17.08 4.99
C LEU A 56 27.46 17.01 3.49
N PHE A 57 26.21 17.27 3.07
CA PHE A 57 25.83 17.23 1.66
C PHE A 57 26.61 18.25 0.83
N ARG A 58 26.71 19.51 1.31
CA ARG A 58 27.40 20.58 0.59
C ARG A 58 28.91 20.38 0.54
N THR A 59 29.48 19.80 1.59
CA THR A 59 30.92 19.50 1.66
C THR A 59 31.30 18.33 0.75
N HIS A 60 30.48 17.26 0.73
CA HIS A 60 30.79 16.04 -0.02
C HIS A 60 30.27 16.06 -1.48
N LEU A 61 29.21 16.81 -1.75
CA LEU A 61 28.53 16.88 -3.06
C LEU A 61 28.26 18.33 -3.51
N PRO A 62 29.29 19.21 -3.55
CA PRO A 62 29.09 20.63 -3.85
C PRO A 62 28.50 20.89 -5.24
N CYS A 63 28.78 20.01 -6.22
CA CYS A 63 28.24 20.13 -7.57
C CYS A 63 26.80 19.62 -7.71
N GLN A 64 26.26 18.96 -6.69
CA GLN A 64 24.88 18.49 -6.64
C GLN A 64 23.99 19.41 -5.81
N TYR A 65 24.56 20.37 -5.09
CA TYR A 65 23.80 21.35 -4.32
C TYR A 65 23.37 22.51 -5.22
N LEU A 66 22.08 22.83 -5.16
CA LEU A 66 21.51 24.02 -5.77
C LEU A 66 21.32 25.08 -4.68
N THR A 67 21.64 26.34 -4.97
CA THR A 67 21.15 27.42 -4.11
C THR A 67 19.63 27.52 -4.28
N PRO A 68 18.89 28.08 -3.30
CA PRO A 68 17.45 28.25 -3.43
C PRO A 68 17.06 28.98 -4.73
N GLU A 69 17.83 30.01 -5.12
CA GLU A 69 17.59 30.73 -6.38
C GLU A 69 17.85 29.86 -7.61
N ALA A 70 18.89 29.03 -7.59
CA ALA A 70 19.20 28.11 -8.69
C ALA A 70 18.18 26.97 -8.78
N GLU A 71 17.62 26.52 -7.66
CA GLU A 71 16.52 25.57 -7.61
C GLU A 71 15.25 26.19 -8.19
N ASP A 72 14.89 27.40 -7.76
CA ASP A 72 13.75 28.14 -8.33
C ASP A 72 13.91 28.37 -9.83
N GLU A 73 15.09 28.79 -10.28
CA GLU A 73 15.41 28.95 -11.71
C GLU A 73 15.35 27.62 -12.46
N ALA A 74 15.87 26.53 -11.89
CA ALA A 74 15.76 25.20 -12.50
C ALA A 74 14.29 24.83 -12.67
N ILE A 75 13.47 24.94 -11.61
CA ILE A 75 12.03 24.67 -11.66
C ILE A 75 11.33 25.52 -12.72
N LEU A 76 11.63 26.81 -12.80
CA LEU A 76 11.03 27.73 -13.77
C LEU A 76 11.49 27.50 -15.22
N SER A 77 12.77 27.18 -15.43
CA SER A 77 13.39 27.03 -16.75
C SER A 77 12.86 25.82 -17.54
N PHE A 78 12.44 24.77 -16.85
CA PHE A 78 11.89 23.56 -17.47
C PHE A 78 10.41 23.68 -17.88
N SER A 79 9.79 24.88 -17.80
CA SER A 79 8.32 25.04 -17.92
C SER A 79 7.52 24.15 -16.95
N ALA A 80 8.20 23.58 -15.95
CA ALA A 80 7.69 22.57 -15.04
C ALA A 80 7.09 23.28 -13.82
N ARG A 81 5.77 23.41 -13.77
CA ARG A 81 5.12 23.68 -12.48
C ARG A 81 5.13 22.38 -11.70
N LEU A 82 5.81 22.38 -10.56
CA LEU A 82 5.74 21.28 -9.61
C LEU A 82 4.27 21.09 -9.16
N PRO A 83 3.70 19.88 -9.33
CA PRO A 83 2.39 19.59 -8.78
C PRO A 83 2.47 19.61 -7.25
N ALA A 84 1.38 19.98 -6.58
CA ALA A 84 1.30 19.75 -5.13
C ALA A 84 1.12 18.26 -4.87
N ALA A 85 1.81 17.74 -3.86
CA ALA A 85 1.68 16.33 -3.47
C ALA A 85 0.22 15.97 -3.12
N ASP A 86 -0.51 16.93 -2.54
CA ASP A 86 -1.92 16.78 -2.19
C ASP A 86 -2.83 16.74 -3.43
N ASP A 87 -2.54 17.53 -4.48
CA ASP A 87 -3.29 17.49 -5.75
C ASP A 87 -3.09 16.13 -6.45
N VAL A 88 -1.87 15.59 -6.41
CA VAL A 88 -1.57 14.24 -6.92
C VAL A 88 -2.36 13.20 -6.14
N ALA A 89 -2.36 13.29 -4.81
CA ALA A 89 -3.11 12.38 -3.96
C ALA A 89 -4.62 12.47 -4.20
N GLU A 90 -5.17 13.68 -4.40
CA GLU A 90 -6.57 13.88 -4.74
C GLU A 90 -6.93 13.21 -6.07
N LEU A 91 -6.11 13.41 -7.11
CA LEU A 91 -6.29 12.78 -8.42
C LEU A 91 -6.30 11.24 -8.32
N LEU A 92 -5.40 10.66 -7.53
CA LEU A 92 -5.36 9.21 -7.32
C LEU A 92 -6.59 8.65 -6.57
N ASN A 93 -7.26 9.49 -5.79
CA ASN A 93 -8.43 9.15 -4.99
C ASN A 93 -9.77 9.39 -5.72
N MET A 94 -9.76 10.01 -6.91
CA MET A 94 -10.97 10.19 -7.73
C MET A 94 -11.44 8.85 -8.33
N PRO A 95 -12.74 8.65 -8.63
CA PRO A 95 -13.22 7.51 -9.39
C PRO A 95 -12.57 7.44 -10.78
N ALA A 96 -12.30 6.24 -11.30
CA ALA A 96 -11.55 6.03 -12.54
C ALA A 96 -12.14 6.68 -13.82
N GLY A 97 -13.42 7.10 -13.80
CA GLY A 97 -14.05 7.86 -14.89
C GLY A 97 -13.78 9.37 -14.85
N GLU A 98 -13.33 9.90 -13.71
CA GLU A 98 -12.99 11.31 -13.48
C GLU A 98 -11.47 11.56 -13.50
N GLN A 99 -10.67 10.49 -13.56
CA GLN A 99 -9.21 10.55 -13.72
C GLN A 99 -8.76 10.79 -15.17
N VAL A 100 -9.71 10.79 -16.12
CA VAL A 100 -9.48 11.20 -17.51
C VAL A 100 -9.75 12.70 -17.56
N ALA A 101 -8.77 13.49 -18.01
CA ALA A 101 -8.98 14.91 -18.26
C ALA A 101 -9.93 15.05 -19.45
N ASP A 102 -11.24 15.08 -19.18
CA ASP A 102 -12.24 15.43 -20.19
C ASP A 102 -12.03 16.90 -20.58
N SER A 103 -11.27 17.10 -21.64
CA SER A 103 -11.29 18.32 -22.42
C SER A 103 -12.63 18.40 -23.14
N VAL A 104 -13.62 19.06 -22.55
CA VAL A 104 -14.79 19.56 -23.29
C VAL A 104 -15.01 21.02 -22.93
N ALA A 105 -14.33 21.89 -23.66
CA ALA A 105 -14.89 23.18 -24.00
C ALA A 105 -15.70 22.98 -25.30
N ASP A 106 -17.02 22.89 -25.20
CA ASP A 106 -17.92 23.76 -25.98
C ASP A 106 -19.36 23.65 -25.48
N ASP A 107 -20.03 24.79 -25.42
CA ASP A 107 -21.44 24.98 -25.09
C ASP A 107 -22.34 24.39 -26.19
N SER A 108 -23.39 23.66 -25.81
CA SER A 108 -24.71 23.77 -26.44
C SER A 108 -25.72 22.86 -25.75
N GLU A 109 -26.80 23.48 -25.29
CA GLU A 109 -28.07 22.83 -25.00
C GLU A 109 -28.44 21.79 -26.07
N THR A 110 -28.89 20.61 -25.65
CA THR A 110 -30.23 20.09 -25.97
C THR A 110 -30.41 18.67 -25.42
N SER A 111 -31.45 18.52 -24.60
CA SER A 111 -32.42 17.43 -24.63
C SER A 111 -32.00 16.12 -25.31
N SER A 112 -32.03 15.00 -24.56
CA SER A 112 -33.05 13.94 -24.75
C SER A 112 -32.80 12.75 -23.81
N LEU A 113 -33.78 12.47 -22.96
CA LEU A 113 -34.00 11.14 -22.36
C LEU A 113 -34.21 10.09 -23.46
N PRO A 114 -33.98 8.80 -23.14
CA PRO A 114 -35.10 7.87 -23.35
C PRO A 114 -35.28 6.87 -22.21
N SER A 115 -36.56 6.71 -21.83
CA SER A 115 -37.13 5.56 -21.12
C SER A 115 -37.43 4.39 -22.09
N ALA A 116 -37.16 3.15 -21.68
CA ALA A 116 -37.95 1.92 -21.96
C ALA A 116 -37.26 0.73 -21.22
N LEU A 117 -37.80 0.20 -20.11
CA LEU A 117 -38.78 -0.90 -20.00
C LEU A 117 -38.38 -2.21 -20.72
N LEU A 118 -38.08 -3.28 -19.95
CA LEU A 118 -38.88 -4.53 -19.83
C LEU A 118 -38.15 -5.71 -19.13
N ASN A 119 -38.74 -6.12 -18.00
CA ASN A 119 -39.13 -7.47 -17.51
C ASN A 119 -38.23 -8.73 -17.57
N GLY A 120 -38.32 -9.46 -16.44
CA GLY A 120 -38.24 -10.93 -16.29
C GLY A 120 -36.98 -11.39 -15.55
N GLU A 121 -36.96 -12.26 -14.55
CA GLU A 121 -37.94 -13.15 -13.92
C GLU A 121 -37.32 -13.54 -12.56
N ALA A 122 -38.11 -13.54 -11.49
CA ALA A 122 -37.68 -13.98 -10.16
C ALA A 122 -38.13 -15.44 -9.95
N VAL A 123 -37.17 -16.36 -9.85
CA VAL A 123 -37.43 -17.76 -9.49
C VAL A 123 -37.44 -17.87 -7.96
N MET A 124 -38.62 -18.16 -7.42
CA MET A 124 -38.83 -18.65 -6.07
C MET A 124 -38.21 -20.04 -5.91
N ASN A 125 -37.55 -20.28 -4.78
CA ASN A 125 -37.55 -21.61 -4.17
C ASN A 125 -37.79 -21.46 -2.67
N THR A 126 -38.97 -21.91 -2.28
CA THR A 126 -39.44 -22.13 -0.91
C THR A 126 -38.97 -23.51 -0.43
N THR A 127 -38.39 -23.57 0.76
CA THR A 127 -38.59 -24.71 1.67
C THR A 127 -38.65 -24.19 3.10
N SER A 128 -39.82 -24.38 3.69
CA SER A 128 -40.21 -24.07 5.06
C SER A 128 -39.98 -25.27 5.98
N HIS A 129 -39.37 -25.06 7.14
CA HIS A 129 -39.66 -25.83 8.35
C HIS A 129 -39.79 -24.86 9.53
N ALA A 130 -40.91 -24.98 10.24
CA ALA A 130 -41.28 -24.19 11.40
C ALA A 130 -40.80 -24.85 12.70
N SER A 131 -40.35 -24.06 13.67
CA SER A 131 -40.92 -24.05 15.03
C SER A 131 -40.28 -22.96 15.89
N GLU A 132 -41.11 -22.45 16.79
CA GLU A 132 -40.83 -21.67 18.00
C GLU A 132 -40.42 -20.20 17.89
N SER A 133 -41.22 -19.41 18.60
CA SER A 133 -41.22 -17.97 18.70
C SER A 133 -39.83 -17.42 19.02
N SER A 134 -39.25 -16.70 18.08
CA SER A 134 -38.29 -15.66 18.40
C SER A 134 -38.58 -14.50 17.48
N GLU A 135 -39.04 -13.38 18.06
CA GLU A 135 -38.96 -12.13 17.33
C GLU A 135 -37.53 -12.02 16.79
N PRO A 136 -37.34 -11.74 15.49
CA PRO A 136 -36.01 -11.55 14.95
C PRO A 136 -35.33 -10.48 15.80
N TRP A 137 -34.13 -10.77 16.32
CA TRP A 137 -33.35 -9.75 17.01
C TRP A 137 -33.24 -8.56 16.06
N ALA A 138 -33.90 -7.45 16.42
CA ALA A 138 -34.07 -6.32 15.52
C ALA A 138 -32.70 -5.67 15.28
N GLU A 139 -32.31 -5.56 14.02
CA GLU A 139 -31.10 -4.85 13.63
C GLU A 139 -31.41 -3.35 13.56
N ASP A 140 -31.05 -2.59 14.60
CA ASP A 140 -30.95 -1.14 14.51
C ASP A 140 -29.71 -0.76 13.69
N GLY A 141 -29.78 -0.93 12.36
CA GLY A 141 -28.68 -0.60 11.47
C GLY A 141 -28.47 -1.55 10.29
N LYS A 142 -27.37 -1.35 9.54
CA LYS A 142 -26.97 -2.29 8.48
C LYS A 142 -26.21 -3.49 9.08
N PRO A 143 -26.52 -4.73 8.69
CA PRO A 143 -25.87 -5.93 9.23
C PRO A 143 -24.39 -6.01 8.87
N SER A 144 -23.55 -6.30 9.87
CA SER A 144 -22.14 -6.69 9.70
C SER A 144 -21.98 -8.22 9.72
N PRO A 145 -20.82 -8.78 9.32
CA PRO A 145 -20.58 -10.22 9.46
C PRO A 145 -20.74 -10.73 10.90
N ALA A 146 -20.32 -9.95 11.90
CA ALA A 146 -20.47 -10.30 13.31
C ALA A 146 -21.92 -10.24 13.78
N SER A 147 -22.69 -9.21 13.37
CA SER A 147 -24.12 -9.15 13.72
C SER A 147 -24.92 -10.25 13.03
N ARG A 148 -24.59 -10.61 11.79
CA ARG A 148 -25.20 -11.75 11.09
C ARG A 148 -24.90 -13.08 11.79
N PHE A 149 -23.64 -13.28 12.18
CA PHE A 149 -23.24 -14.48 12.92
C PHE A 149 -23.99 -14.58 14.25
N LEU A 150 -24.04 -13.49 15.01
CA LEU A 150 -24.77 -13.40 16.27
C LEU A 150 -26.28 -13.69 16.09
N CYS A 151 -26.91 -13.11 15.06
CA CYS A 151 -28.31 -13.34 14.75
C CYS A 151 -28.60 -14.77 14.24
N ALA A 152 -27.61 -15.44 13.62
CA ALA A 152 -27.72 -16.82 13.13
C ALA A 152 -27.50 -17.88 14.23
N HIS A 153 -26.75 -17.54 15.28
CA HIS A 153 -26.34 -18.46 16.34
C HIS A 153 -26.69 -17.94 17.75
N ARG A 154 -27.92 -17.45 17.90
CA ARG A 154 -28.39 -16.68 19.08
C ARG A 154 -28.14 -17.38 20.42
N ASP A 155 -28.40 -18.68 20.47
CA ASP A 155 -28.34 -19.46 21.71
C ASP A 155 -26.95 -20.05 22.01
N ALA A 156 -26.02 -19.92 21.06
CA ALA A 156 -24.67 -20.48 21.14
C ALA A 156 -23.58 -19.41 21.30
N CYS A 157 -23.87 -18.15 20.96
CA CYS A 157 -22.90 -17.06 21.04
C CYS A 157 -22.65 -16.66 22.50
N ILE A 158 -21.37 -16.60 22.87
CA ILE A 158 -20.91 -15.99 24.11
C ILE A 158 -20.25 -14.64 23.80
N LEU A 159 -20.27 -13.74 24.78
CA LEU A 159 -19.49 -12.53 24.80
C LEU A 159 -18.43 -12.67 25.89
N ILE A 160 -17.19 -12.33 25.55
CA ILE A 160 -16.07 -12.31 26.49
C ILE A 160 -15.74 -10.86 26.88
N PRO A 161 -15.45 -10.58 28.16
CA PRO A 161 -14.97 -9.27 28.59
C PRO A 161 -13.60 -9.00 27.97
N VAL A 162 -13.41 -7.80 27.45
CA VAL A 162 -12.14 -7.33 26.88
C VAL A 162 -11.86 -5.91 27.34
N ASP A 163 -10.59 -5.53 27.37
CA ASP A 163 -10.20 -4.14 27.56
C ASP A 163 -10.81 -3.27 26.44
N LYS A 164 -11.30 -2.06 26.76
CA LYS A 164 -11.81 -1.12 25.76
C LYS A 164 -10.73 -0.67 24.77
N ALA A 165 -9.46 -0.75 25.14
CA ALA A 165 -8.31 -0.50 24.25
C ALA A 165 -7.99 -1.69 23.33
N ALA A 166 -8.52 -2.89 23.60
CA ALA A 166 -8.24 -4.08 22.81
C ALA A 166 -8.95 -4.01 21.45
N ASN A 167 -8.18 -3.99 20.37
CA ASN A 167 -8.69 -4.06 19.02
C ASN A 167 -8.72 -5.52 18.51
N ARG A 168 -9.35 -5.77 17.35
CA ARG A 168 -9.49 -7.12 16.78
C ARG A 168 -8.16 -7.79 16.49
N ALA A 169 -7.12 -7.05 16.13
CA ALA A 169 -5.79 -7.59 15.85
C ALA A 169 -5.13 -8.10 17.14
N THR A 170 -5.17 -7.29 18.22
CA THR A 170 -4.69 -7.70 19.55
C THR A 170 -5.43 -8.91 20.07
N LEU A 171 -6.77 -8.93 19.95
CA LEU A 171 -7.58 -10.06 20.40
C LEU A 171 -7.28 -11.34 19.61
N ARG A 172 -6.98 -11.23 18.32
CA ARG A 172 -6.56 -12.37 17.51
C ARG A 172 -5.19 -12.89 17.93
N ALA A 173 -4.20 -12.00 18.07
CA ALA A 173 -2.84 -12.36 18.46
C ALA A 173 -2.81 -13.11 19.81
N THR A 174 -3.57 -12.63 20.81
CA THR A 174 -3.65 -13.27 22.13
C THR A 174 -4.18 -14.71 22.10
N HIS A 175 -5.03 -15.04 21.12
CA HIS A 175 -5.69 -16.36 21.05
C HIS A 175 -5.16 -17.25 19.92
N GLN A 176 -4.30 -16.73 19.04
CA GLN A 176 -3.80 -17.43 17.86
C GLN A 176 -3.02 -18.71 18.22
N GLY A 177 -2.21 -18.67 19.28
CA GLY A 177 -1.44 -19.82 19.76
C GLY A 177 -2.29 -20.93 20.42
N LEU A 178 -3.54 -20.64 20.78
CA LEU A 178 -4.44 -21.59 21.45
C LEU A 178 -5.42 -22.26 20.48
N PHE A 179 -5.67 -21.65 19.31
CA PHE A 179 -6.69 -22.09 18.35
C PHE A 179 -6.17 -22.09 16.91
N SER A 180 -4.89 -22.41 16.70
CA SER A 180 -4.22 -22.39 15.39
C SER A 180 -4.89 -23.28 14.33
N GLU A 181 -5.64 -24.31 14.73
CA GLU A 181 -6.32 -25.24 13.82
C GLU A 181 -7.75 -24.82 13.42
N GLN A 182 -8.28 -23.70 13.94
CA GLN A 182 -9.63 -23.24 13.57
C GLN A 182 -9.63 -22.29 12.36
N ALA A 183 -10.68 -22.37 11.54
CA ALA A 183 -10.87 -21.48 10.41
C ALA A 183 -11.52 -20.15 10.85
N SER A 184 -10.85 -19.04 10.56
CA SER A 184 -11.31 -17.66 10.81
C SER A 184 -11.88 -17.04 9.53
N VAL A 185 -12.64 -15.95 9.65
CA VAL A 185 -13.15 -15.16 8.50
C VAL A 185 -12.02 -14.53 7.65
N SER A 186 -10.77 -14.56 8.13
CA SER A 186 -9.61 -13.97 7.43
C SER A 186 -8.34 -14.84 7.47
N GLY A 187 -8.44 -16.16 7.59
CA GLY A 187 -7.29 -17.08 7.65
C GLY A 187 -7.38 -18.13 8.77
N GLU A 188 -6.26 -18.67 9.24
CA GLU A 188 -6.17 -19.61 10.37
C GLU A 188 -6.26 -18.89 11.74
N GLY A 189 -6.88 -19.51 12.74
CA GLY A 189 -7.09 -18.99 14.09
C GLY A 189 -8.56 -18.73 14.47
N LEU A 190 -8.82 -18.43 15.74
CA LEU A 190 -10.13 -17.97 16.19
C LEU A 190 -10.31 -16.46 15.95
N ASP A 191 -11.40 -16.06 15.29
CA ASP A 191 -11.72 -14.64 15.08
C ASP A 191 -12.57 -14.09 16.23
N ILE A 192 -12.13 -12.99 16.84
CA ILE A 192 -12.81 -12.37 17.99
C ILE A 192 -13.04 -10.90 17.69
N VAL A 193 -14.30 -10.48 17.62
CA VAL A 193 -14.69 -9.13 17.15
C VAL A 193 -15.14 -8.25 18.32
N PRO A 194 -14.44 -7.15 18.64
CA PRO A 194 -14.87 -6.22 19.68
C PRO A 194 -16.16 -5.49 19.27
N GLY A 195 -17.04 -5.25 20.24
CA GLY A 195 -18.30 -4.52 20.07
C GLY A 195 -18.13 -3.02 20.32
N TYR A 196 -18.85 -2.21 19.55
CA TYR A 196 -18.83 -0.76 19.65
C TYR A 196 -20.25 -0.19 19.69
N ASP A 197 -20.53 0.70 20.64
CA ASP A 197 -21.71 1.56 20.56
C ASP A 197 -21.30 2.85 19.86
N ARG A 198 -21.69 2.96 18.59
CA ARG A 198 -21.22 4.00 17.65
C ARG A 198 -19.70 3.95 17.45
N SER A 199 -18.94 4.72 18.23
CA SER A 199 -17.48 4.81 18.18
C SER A 199 -16.81 4.39 19.49
N GLU A 200 -17.58 4.10 20.54
CA GLU A 200 -17.03 3.74 21.84
C GLU A 200 -17.02 2.22 22.01
N ALA A 201 -15.85 1.67 22.38
CA ALA A 201 -15.73 0.25 22.69
C ALA A 201 -16.53 -0.09 23.95
N VAL A 202 -17.37 -1.13 23.87
CA VAL A 202 -18.28 -1.52 24.96
C VAL A 202 -17.64 -2.46 26.00
N GLY A 203 -16.38 -2.84 25.78
CA GLY A 203 -15.66 -3.79 26.66
C GLY A 203 -16.10 -5.25 26.49
N TRP A 204 -16.79 -5.57 25.40
CA TRP A 204 -17.22 -6.93 25.07
C TRP A 204 -16.76 -7.30 23.68
N ALA A 205 -16.34 -8.56 23.50
CA ALA A 205 -16.02 -9.11 22.19
C ALA A 205 -16.80 -10.40 21.90
N LEU A 206 -17.08 -10.61 20.62
CA LEU A 206 -17.79 -11.77 20.10
C LEU A 206 -16.80 -12.70 19.38
N PRO A 207 -16.50 -13.89 19.93
CA PRO A 207 -15.83 -14.96 19.20
C PRO A 207 -16.75 -15.49 18.09
N LEU A 208 -16.27 -15.51 16.84
CA LEU A 208 -17.02 -16.03 15.70
C LEU A 208 -16.87 -17.56 15.59
N THR A 209 -17.33 -18.26 16.63
CA THR A 209 -17.37 -19.73 16.66
C THR A 209 -18.57 -20.21 17.48
N ILE A 210 -19.05 -21.41 17.13
CA ILE A 210 -20.05 -22.15 17.92
C ILE A 210 -19.51 -23.51 18.38
N ASP A 211 -18.22 -23.78 18.14
CA ASP A 211 -17.58 -25.03 18.52
C ASP A 211 -17.54 -25.16 20.06
N PRO A 212 -18.26 -26.13 20.66
CA PRO A 212 -18.32 -26.27 22.11
C PRO A 212 -16.94 -26.42 22.77
N ALA A 213 -16.01 -27.12 22.12
CA ALA A 213 -14.67 -27.35 22.67
C ALA A 213 -13.89 -26.03 22.81
N VAL A 214 -14.04 -25.13 21.84
CA VAL A 214 -13.39 -23.82 21.89
C VAL A 214 -14.12 -22.85 22.79
N LEU A 215 -15.45 -22.88 22.79
CA LEU A 215 -16.23 -22.08 23.73
C LEU A 215 -15.88 -22.42 25.18
N ASP A 216 -15.68 -23.69 25.53
CA ASP A 216 -15.32 -24.09 26.89
C ASP A 216 -13.91 -23.64 27.31
N VAL A 217 -12.95 -23.62 26.36
CA VAL A 217 -11.64 -23.01 26.60
C VAL A 217 -11.77 -21.50 26.82
N LEU A 218 -12.53 -20.79 25.98
CA LEU A 218 -12.74 -19.34 26.11
C LEU A 218 -13.44 -18.97 27.42
N LYS A 219 -14.45 -19.75 27.84
CA LYS A 219 -15.13 -19.57 29.13
C LYS A 219 -14.18 -19.73 30.32
N SER A 220 -13.19 -20.60 30.18
CA SER A 220 -12.17 -20.84 31.21
C SER A 220 -11.12 -19.72 31.26
N LEU A 221 -10.76 -19.16 30.11
CA LEU A 221 -9.79 -18.06 30.00
C LEU A 221 -10.34 -16.70 30.41
N HIS A 222 -11.64 -16.48 30.19
CA HIS A 222 -12.30 -15.19 30.44
C HIS A 222 -13.38 -15.33 31.51
N PRO A 223 -12.99 -15.36 32.81
CA PRO A 223 -13.95 -15.36 33.90
C PRO A 223 -14.77 -14.06 33.85
N GLY A 224 -16.07 -14.17 33.60
CA GLY A 224 -16.94 -13.02 33.32
C GLY A 224 -17.59 -13.04 31.94
N TRP A 225 -17.34 -14.08 31.13
CA TRP A 225 -18.13 -14.35 29.92
C TRP A 225 -19.64 -14.41 30.24
N ARG A 226 -20.46 -14.05 29.24
CA ARG A 226 -21.91 -14.18 29.33
C ARG A 226 -22.50 -14.61 27.99
N VAL A 227 -23.72 -15.12 28.01
CA VAL A 227 -24.48 -15.36 26.77
C VAL A 227 -24.87 -14.02 26.15
N ALA A 228 -24.82 -13.94 24.82
CA ALA A 228 -25.28 -12.76 24.11
C ALA A 228 -26.81 -12.61 24.23
N THR A 229 -27.29 -11.37 24.21
CA THR A 229 -28.70 -11.01 24.36
C THR A 229 -29.17 -10.18 23.15
N PRO A 230 -30.49 -10.03 22.92
CA PRO A 230 -30.98 -9.23 21.81
C PRO A 230 -30.44 -7.78 21.80
N ALA A 231 -30.22 -7.20 22.99
CA ALA A 231 -29.71 -5.85 23.14
C ALA A 231 -28.25 -5.68 22.67
N ASP A 232 -27.53 -6.78 22.48
CA ASP A 232 -26.11 -6.79 22.10
C ASP A 232 -25.91 -6.60 20.60
N VAL A 233 -26.90 -6.93 19.76
CA VAL A 233 -26.80 -6.84 18.29
C VAL A 233 -26.36 -5.47 17.81
N LYS A 234 -26.86 -4.42 18.46
CA LYS A 234 -26.53 -3.03 18.12
C LYS A 234 -25.03 -2.72 18.19
N PHE A 235 -24.26 -3.44 19.02
CA PHE A 235 -22.82 -3.21 19.16
C PHE A 235 -21.99 -3.77 17.99
N TRP A 236 -22.60 -4.61 17.15
CA TRP A 236 -22.00 -5.13 15.92
C TRP A 236 -22.81 -4.73 14.68
N ALA A 237 -23.92 -3.99 14.83
CA ALA A 237 -24.70 -3.43 13.74
C ALA A 237 -24.17 -2.02 13.38
N ARG A 238 -24.19 -1.66 12.10
CA ARG A 238 -23.79 -0.31 11.69
C ARG A 238 -24.93 0.67 11.91
N ALA A 239 -24.76 1.63 12.81
CA ALA A 239 -25.76 2.64 13.15
C ALA A 239 -26.44 3.25 11.91
N PRO A 240 -27.79 3.37 11.89
CA PRO A 240 -28.50 4.05 10.82
C PRO A 240 -28.16 5.55 10.85
N ARG A 241 -27.72 6.10 9.72
CA ARG A 241 -27.40 7.54 9.60
C ARG A 241 -28.69 8.34 9.88
N ALA A 242 -28.70 9.12 10.96
CA ALA A 242 -29.76 10.09 11.20
C ALA A 242 -29.80 11.09 10.04
N ALA A 243 -30.96 11.22 9.40
CA ALA A 243 -31.20 12.24 8.39
C ALA A 243 -31.26 13.61 9.08
N ALA A 244 -30.12 14.30 9.14
CA ALA A 244 -30.09 15.69 9.56
C ALA A 244 -30.69 16.57 8.46
N SER A 245 -31.80 17.21 8.79
CA SER A 245 -32.43 18.32 8.08
C SER A 245 -31.41 19.41 7.74
N SER A 246 -31.55 19.99 6.54
CA SER A 246 -30.89 21.19 6.04
C SER A 246 -30.80 22.29 7.11
N VAL A 247 -29.73 23.06 7.27
CA VAL A 247 -29.09 24.00 6.35
C VAL A 247 -27.67 24.24 6.91
N PHE A 248 -26.65 24.41 6.08
CA PHE A 248 -25.20 24.56 6.42
C PHE A 248 -24.39 23.27 6.61
N ALA A 249 -23.99 22.66 5.50
CA ALA A 249 -22.68 22.00 5.33
C ALA A 249 -22.52 21.60 3.85
N LYS A 250 -22.04 22.54 3.02
CA LYS A 250 -21.27 22.14 1.83
C LYS A 250 -19.89 21.76 2.34
N ASN A 251 -19.35 20.66 1.83
CA ASN A 251 -17.99 20.14 2.04
C ASN A 251 -17.79 19.25 3.27
N VAL A 252 -18.30 18.01 3.22
CA VAL A 252 -17.46 16.82 3.54
C VAL A 252 -17.89 15.70 2.59
N SER A 253 -16.96 15.34 1.71
CA SER A 253 -17.12 14.32 0.68
C SER A 253 -17.39 12.93 1.27
N ARG A 254 -18.29 12.19 0.61
CA ARG A 254 -18.72 10.82 0.92
C ARG A 254 -17.54 9.85 0.76
N GLN A 255 -17.15 9.14 1.81
CA GLN A 255 -16.26 7.97 1.71
C GLN A 255 -17.03 6.64 1.57
N PRO A 256 -17.22 6.11 0.34
CA PRO A 256 -17.36 4.66 0.15
C PRO A 256 -16.37 4.05 -0.86
N ALA A 257 -15.65 4.83 -1.67
CA ALA A 257 -14.76 4.32 -2.73
C ALA A 257 -13.43 3.73 -2.19
N ARG A 258 -13.01 4.16 -0.99
CA ARG A 258 -11.64 4.01 -0.46
C ARG A 258 -11.23 2.57 -0.12
N ARG A 259 -12.09 1.81 0.59
CA ARG A 259 -11.78 0.42 1.02
C ARG A 259 -11.92 -0.62 -0.09
N ALA A 260 -12.44 -0.25 -1.25
CA ALA A 260 -12.61 -1.16 -2.38
C ALA A 260 -11.35 -1.23 -3.23
N TRP A 261 -10.68 -0.08 -3.43
CA TRP A 261 -9.47 0.00 -4.25
C TRP A 261 -8.29 -0.75 -3.61
N THR A 262 -7.95 -0.49 -2.35
CA THR A 262 -6.80 -1.13 -1.68
C THR A 262 -6.94 -2.66 -1.61
N ARG A 263 -8.14 -3.16 -1.27
CA ARG A 263 -8.41 -4.61 -1.27
C ARG A 263 -8.40 -5.22 -2.68
N GLY A 264 -8.96 -4.52 -3.66
CA GLY A 264 -8.92 -4.96 -5.06
C GLY A 264 -7.49 -5.07 -5.56
N ALA A 265 -6.69 -4.02 -5.35
CA ALA A 265 -5.30 -3.93 -5.77
C ALA A 265 -4.43 -5.00 -5.08
N ALA A 266 -4.57 -5.20 -3.77
CA ALA A 266 -3.88 -6.26 -3.03
C ALA A 266 -4.25 -7.67 -3.52
N ASN A 267 -5.52 -7.88 -3.91
CA ASN A 267 -5.95 -9.16 -4.48
C ASN A 267 -5.36 -9.40 -5.87
N LEU A 268 -5.22 -8.34 -6.69
CA LEU A 268 -4.58 -8.43 -8.00
C LEU A 268 -3.10 -8.78 -7.90
N MET A 269 -2.38 -8.18 -6.94
CA MET A 269 -0.96 -8.46 -6.69
C MET A 269 -0.71 -9.87 -6.15
N ARG A 270 -1.70 -10.45 -5.46
CA ARG A 270 -1.66 -11.83 -4.93
C ARG A 270 -2.30 -12.86 -5.86
N SER A 271 -2.87 -12.44 -6.99
CA SER A 271 -3.57 -13.34 -7.91
C SER A 271 -2.56 -14.16 -8.72
N LYS A 272 -2.33 -15.40 -8.28
CA LYS A 272 -1.54 -16.39 -9.01
C LYS A 272 -2.08 -16.67 -10.41
N GLU A 273 -3.40 -16.70 -10.56
CA GLU A 273 -4.06 -16.90 -11.85
C GLU A 273 -3.72 -15.78 -12.84
N ARG A 274 -3.83 -14.52 -12.40
CA ARG A 274 -3.45 -13.34 -13.19
C ARG A 274 -1.96 -13.34 -13.51
N PHE A 275 -1.12 -13.72 -12.55
CA PHE A 275 0.33 -13.84 -12.75
C PHE A 275 0.66 -14.87 -13.85
N LEU A 276 0.13 -16.09 -13.74
CA LEU A 276 0.37 -17.16 -14.71
C LEU A 276 -0.19 -16.83 -16.10
N ALA A 277 -1.37 -16.19 -16.16
CA ALA A 277 -1.93 -15.70 -17.42
C ALA A 277 -0.98 -14.70 -18.08
N ARG A 278 -0.42 -13.76 -17.31
CA ARG A 278 0.53 -12.78 -17.83
C ARG A 278 1.84 -13.41 -18.29
N VAL A 279 2.36 -14.40 -17.56
CA VAL A 279 3.53 -15.19 -17.99
C VAL A 279 3.24 -15.93 -19.30
N ALA A 280 2.05 -16.49 -19.46
CA ALA A 280 1.64 -17.15 -20.70
C ALA A 280 1.54 -16.17 -21.88
N GLU A 281 0.94 -14.98 -21.67
CA GLU A 281 0.88 -13.90 -22.66
C GLU A 281 2.26 -13.41 -23.10
N ALA A 282 3.23 -13.34 -22.18
CA ALA A 282 4.61 -13.00 -22.47
C ALA A 282 5.34 -14.09 -23.31
N GLY A 283 4.70 -15.24 -23.53
CA GLY A 283 5.24 -16.39 -24.27
C GLY A 283 5.90 -17.44 -23.38
N GLY A 284 5.53 -17.47 -22.09
CA GLY A 284 6.01 -18.42 -21.09
C GLY A 284 7.23 -17.93 -20.30
N TRP A 285 7.61 -18.73 -19.31
CA TRP A 285 8.69 -18.43 -18.35
C TRP A 285 10.07 -18.14 -18.97
N GLU A 286 10.34 -18.65 -20.18
CA GLU A 286 11.61 -18.42 -20.89
C GLU A 286 11.65 -17.13 -21.71
N ARG A 287 10.51 -16.42 -21.80
CA ARG A 287 10.32 -15.20 -22.59
C ARG A 287 9.89 -13.99 -21.75
N VAL A 288 9.32 -14.23 -20.57
CA VAL A 288 8.96 -13.19 -19.62
C VAL A 288 10.21 -12.53 -19.04
N ILE A 289 10.14 -11.21 -18.85
CA ILE A 289 11.16 -10.39 -18.22
C ILE A 289 10.62 -10.00 -16.85
N PHE A 290 11.09 -10.68 -15.81
CA PHE A 290 10.84 -10.25 -14.44
C PHE A 290 11.69 -9.02 -14.12
N VAL A 291 11.09 -8.07 -13.42
CA VAL A 291 11.75 -6.83 -12.98
C VAL A 291 11.44 -6.65 -11.51
N ALA A 292 12.48 -6.62 -10.66
CA ALA A 292 12.35 -6.23 -9.27
C ALA A 292 12.10 -4.72 -9.20
N VAL A 293 11.07 -4.30 -8.47
CA VAL A 293 10.72 -2.90 -8.28
C VAL A 293 10.71 -2.60 -6.79
N ASP A 294 11.32 -1.49 -6.43
CA ASP A 294 11.31 -0.93 -5.09
C ASP A 294 11.30 0.60 -5.17
N VAL A 295 10.61 1.25 -4.24
CA VAL A 295 10.49 2.70 -4.17
C VAL A 295 10.66 3.18 -2.74
N GLU A 296 11.55 4.14 -2.52
CA GLU A 296 11.58 4.89 -1.26
C GLU A 296 10.64 6.09 -1.36
N ALA A 297 10.06 6.50 -0.23
CA ALA A 297 9.13 7.63 -0.16
C ALA A 297 9.53 8.59 0.96
N TYR A 298 9.34 9.89 0.73
CA TYR A 298 9.53 10.92 1.75
C TYR A 298 8.44 10.86 2.83
N ALA A 299 7.22 10.51 2.41
CA ALA A 299 6.06 10.39 3.29
C ALA A 299 5.05 9.44 2.65
N VAL A 300 4.19 8.86 3.48
CA VAL A 300 3.01 8.14 3.02
C VAL A 300 1.81 8.87 3.58
N ALA A 301 1.09 9.57 2.70
CA ALA A 301 -0.12 10.27 3.07
C ALA A 301 -1.27 9.26 3.37
N GLU A 302 -2.37 9.76 3.92
CA GLU A 302 -3.58 8.96 4.09
C GLU A 302 -3.95 8.20 2.81
N ASN A 303 -4.47 6.97 2.96
CA ASN A 303 -4.82 6.05 1.86
C ASN A 303 -3.62 5.40 1.14
N SER A 304 -2.47 5.33 1.79
CA SER A 304 -1.26 4.67 1.27
C SER A 304 -0.78 5.29 -0.05
N VAL A 305 -0.95 6.60 -0.20
CA VAL A 305 -0.39 7.35 -1.33
C VAL A 305 1.00 7.83 -0.93
N PRO A 306 2.08 7.24 -1.47
CA PRO A 306 3.43 7.68 -1.17
C PRO A 306 3.72 9.01 -1.88
N VAL A 307 4.57 9.82 -1.26
CA VAL A 307 5.32 10.90 -1.91
C VAL A 307 6.70 10.33 -2.26
N PRO A 308 6.93 9.89 -3.51
CA PRO A 308 8.09 9.09 -3.87
C PRO A 308 9.39 9.89 -3.83
N ALA A 309 10.47 9.27 -3.36
CA ALA A 309 11.81 9.85 -3.23
C ALA A 309 12.82 9.20 -4.20
N GLU A 310 12.76 7.88 -4.38
CA GLU A 310 13.71 7.13 -5.19
C GLU A 310 12.99 5.96 -5.85
N TYR A 311 13.19 5.76 -7.16
CA TYR A 311 12.67 4.62 -7.90
C TYR A 311 13.79 3.71 -8.35
N ALA A 312 13.60 2.40 -8.24
CA ALA A 312 14.47 1.40 -8.83
C ALA A 312 13.70 0.30 -9.57
N PHE A 313 14.16 0.00 -10.78
CA PHE A 313 13.69 -1.10 -11.61
C PHE A 313 14.90 -1.94 -12.03
N VAL A 314 14.97 -3.17 -11.54
CA VAL A 314 16.10 -4.07 -11.77
C VAL A 314 15.63 -5.32 -12.52
N PRO A 315 15.84 -5.38 -13.85
CA PRO A 315 15.55 -6.57 -14.64
C PRO A 315 16.40 -7.77 -14.23
N ILE A 316 15.77 -8.94 -14.10
CA ILE A 316 16.44 -10.18 -13.69
C ILE A 316 17.31 -10.73 -14.81
N LYS A 317 18.60 -10.97 -14.54
CA LYS A 317 19.54 -11.49 -15.54
C LYS A 317 19.30 -13.00 -15.74
N GLY A 318 19.01 -13.42 -16.97
CA GLY A 318 18.97 -14.84 -17.36
C GLY A 318 17.58 -15.49 -17.48
N THR A 319 16.50 -14.70 -17.41
CA THR A 319 15.15 -15.09 -17.88
C THR A 319 15.04 -15.10 -19.40
N CYS A 320 15.95 -14.40 -20.08
CA CYS A 320 16.03 -14.39 -21.53
C CYS A 320 16.75 -15.65 -22.03
N ALA A 321 15.97 -16.54 -22.65
CA ALA A 321 16.49 -17.64 -23.44
C ALA A 321 17.58 -17.17 -24.43
N ARG A 322 18.51 -18.08 -24.74
CA ARG A 322 19.50 -17.95 -25.82
C ARG A 322 18.82 -17.43 -27.11
N GLY A 323 18.95 -16.14 -27.41
CA GLY A 323 18.43 -15.56 -28.64
C GLY A 323 17.82 -14.15 -28.49
N SER A 324 18.69 -13.14 -28.53
CA SER A 324 18.47 -11.86 -29.24
C SER A 324 17.29 -10.94 -28.88
N ALA A 325 16.92 -10.77 -27.61
CA ALA A 325 16.27 -9.52 -27.18
C ALA A 325 17.32 -8.64 -26.47
N PRO A 326 17.42 -7.33 -26.76
CA PRO A 326 18.24 -6.44 -25.94
C PRO A 326 17.73 -6.50 -24.51
N ALA A 327 18.62 -6.77 -23.56
CA ALA A 327 18.28 -6.73 -22.15
C ALA A 327 17.77 -5.33 -21.81
N ILE A 328 16.60 -5.23 -21.18
CA ILE A 328 16.12 -3.97 -20.60
C ILE A 328 17.17 -3.55 -19.57
N ALA A 329 17.65 -2.31 -19.67
CA ALA A 329 18.61 -1.78 -18.71
C ALA A 329 17.91 -1.49 -17.38
N PRO A 330 18.60 -1.61 -16.23
CA PRO A 330 18.09 -1.07 -14.98
C PRO A 330 17.75 0.41 -15.11
N LEU A 331 16.67 0.84 -14.48
CA LEU A 331 16.27 2.25 -14.39
C LEU A 331 16.29 2.66 -12.91
N HIS A 332 16.96 3.77 -12.64
CA HIS A 332 17.08 4.35 -11.30
C HIS A 332 17.04 5.87 -11.40
N PHE A 333 16.24 6.51 -10.56
CA PHE A 333 16.21 7.97 -10.46
C PHE A 333 15.65 8.43 -9.12
N PHE A 334 16.05 9.62 -8.70
CA PHE A 334 15.48 10.32 -7.56
C PHE A 334 14.40 11.28 -8.01
N CYS A 335 13.36 11.40 -7.21
CA CYS A 335 12.17 12.18 -7.51
C CYS A 335 12.08 13.41 -6.60
N HIS A 336 11.83 14.59 -7.17
CA HIS A 336 11.45 15.74 -6.38
C HIS A 336 10.01 15.56 -5.88
N PRO A 337 9.69 15.81 -4.60
CA PRO A 337 8.34 15.54 -4.04
C PRO A 337 7.23 16.44 -4.60
N GLY A 338 7.60 17.50 -5.30
CA GLY A 338 6.69 18.55 -5.74
C GLY A 338 6.51 19.61 -4.65
N LYS A 339 5.36 20.28 -4.61
CA LYS A 339 5.04 21.20 -3.51
C LYS A 339 4.50 20.41 -2.34
N LEU A 340 5.17 20.53 -1.19
CA LEU A 340 4.77 19.92 0.06
C LEU A 340 3.84 20.85 0.84
N SER A 341 2.81 20.28 1.43
CA SER A 341 1.99 20.96 2.44
C SER A 341 2.67 20.89 3.81
N PRO A 342 2.43 21.88 4.70
CA PRO A 342 3.02 21.88 6.04
C PRO A 342 2.74 20.60 6.84
N GLU A 343 1.63 19.94 6.57
CA GLU A 343 1.22 18.69 7.22
C GLU A 343 2.15 17.52 6.85
N ASN A 344 2.64 17.48 5.61
CA ASN A 344 3.54 16.43 5.13
C ASN A 344 5.02 16.73 5.44
N GLU A 345 5.39 18.00 5.64
CA GLU A 345 6.78 18.43 5.85
C GLU A 345 7.42 17.74 7.07
N ALA A 346 6.66 17.55 8.15
CA ALA A 346 7.11 16.81 9.33
C ALA A 346 7.56 15.38 9.01
N ALA A 347 6.73 14.63 8.28
CA ALA A 347 7.02 13.24 7.89
C ALA A 347 8.17 13.18 6.89
N VAL A 348 8.23 14.14 5.96
CA VAL A 348 9.32 14.29 5.00
C VAL A 348 10.65 14.50 5.72
N LEU A 349 10.73 15.46 6.66
CA LEU A 349 11.96 15.76 7.40
C LEU A 349 12.43 14.55 8.21
N TYR A 350 11.52 13.87 8.90
CA TYR A 350 11.82 12.65 9.65
C TYR A 350 12.43 11.59 8.73
N THR A 351 11.75 11.27 7.63
CA THR A 351 12.14 10.19 6.72
C THR A 351 13.45 10.51 5.98
N CYS A 352 13.64 11.77 5.58
CA CYS A 352 14.89 12.26 5.01
C CYS A 352 16.08 11.99 5.92
N PHE A 353 15.95 12.06 7.25
CA PHE A 353 17.07 11.87 8.16
C PHE A 353 17.18 10.45 8.72
N HIS A 354 16.05 9.77 8.92
CA HIS A 354 15.99 8.50 9.65
C HIS A 354 15.97 7.26 8.76
N THR A 355 15.68 7.39 7.45
CA THR A 355 15.58 6.22 6.57
C THR A 355 16.57 6.29 5.41
N HIS A 356 16.30 7.15 4.42
CA HIS A 356 16.94 7.08 3.11
C HIS A 356 17.99 8.18 2.92
N LEU A 357 18.06 9.20 3.78
CA LEU A 357 19.10 10.25 3.65
C LEU A 357 19.04 11.02 2.33
N ILE A 358 17.86 11.16 1.72
CA ILE A 358 17.69 11.86 0.44
C ILE A 358 17.17 13.27 0.77
N PRO A 359 17.82 14.36 0.33
CA PRO A 359 17.27 15.70 0.48
C PRO A 359 16.02 15.84 -0.38
N TYR A 360 15.01 16.57 0.12
CA TYR A 360 13.78 16.79 -0.64
C TYR A 360 13.79 18.09 -1.45
N ARG A 361 14.84 18.92 -1.28
CA ARG A 361 15.08 20.20 -1.98
C ARG A 361 16.58 20.49 -2.08
N ASN A 362 16.96 21.51 -2.86
CA ASN A 362 18.32 21.98 -3.08
C ASN A 362 19.28 20.92 -3.67
N ALA A 363 18.76 19.91 -4.37
CA ALA A 363 19.56 18.82 -4.93
C ALA A 363 19.32 18.62 -6.43
N ALA A 364 20.38 18.81 -7.23
CA ALA A 364 20.33 18.80 -8.69
C ALA A 364 19.98 17.44 -9.31
N PHE A 365 20.13 16.35 -8.57
CA PHE A 365 19.80 15.00 -9.04
C PHE A 365 18.32 14.62 -8.85
N LEU A 366 17.52 15.45 -8.15
CA LEU A 366 16.09 15.24 -8.01
C LEU A 366 15.41 15.60 -9.33
N THR A 367 14.81 14.63 -10.01
CA THR A 367 14.09 14.92 -11.26
C THR A 367 12.80 15.66 -10.96
N THR A 368 12.57 16.74 -11.71
CA THR A 368 11.31 17.50 -11.76
C THR A 368 10.55 17.24 -13.06
N ASP A 369 11.14 16.50 -14.01
CA ASP A 369 10.52 16.07 -15.27
C ASP A 369 9.79 14.73 -15.07
N TYR A 370 8.60 14.79 -14.45
CA TYR A 370 7.77 13.61 -14.20
C TYR A 370 7.27 13.00 -15.50
N TYR A 371 6.99 13.81 -16.53
CA TYR A 371 6.50 13.35 -17.82
C TYR A 371 7.52 12.43 -18.52
N SER A 372 8.78 12.85 -18.64
CA SER A 372 9.79 12.01 -19.30
C SER A 372 10.05 10.72 -18.51
N GLN A 373 10.08 10.79 -17.18
CA GLN A 373 10.25 9.61 -16.34
C GLN A 373 9.06 8.65 -16.45
N ALA A 374 7.83 9.15 -16.36
CA ALA A 374 6.63 8.36 -16.57
C ALA A 374 6.61 7.73 -17.98
N SER A 375 7.05 8.46 -19.01
CA SER A 375 7.14 7.96 -20.38
C SER A 375 8.18 6.84 -20.54
N HIS A 376 9.32 6.98 -19.86
CA HIS A 376 10.34 5.95 -19.81
C HIS A 376 9.79 4.70 -19.09
N VAL A 377 9.18 4.88 -17.92
CA VAL A 377 8.57 3.80 -17.13
C VAL A 377 7.46 3.08 -17.92
N ASP A 378 6.61 3.83 -18.61
CA ASP A 378 5.50 3.29 -19.43
C ASP A 378 6.01 2.39 -20.55
N ARG A 379 6.93 2.91 -21.36
CA ARG A 379 7.47 2.24 -22.55
C ARG A 379 8.24 0.98 -22.19
N HIS A 380 9.04 1.02 -21.12
CA HIS A 380 9.98 -0.04 -20.81
C HIS A 380 9.44 -1.06 -19.79
N PHE A 381 8.48 -0.68 -18.95
CA PHE A 381 8.07 -1.51 -17.82
C PHE A 381 6.56 -1.75 -17.76
N VAL A 382 5.73 -0.71 -17.73
CA VAL A 382 4.27 -0.88 -17.47
C VAL A 382 3.54 -1.49 -18.67
N ARG A 383 3.71 -0.93 -19.88
CA ARG A 383 3.03 -1.42 -21.09
C ARG A 383 3.87 -2.42 -21.89
N HIS A 384 5.06 -2.75 -21.43
CA HIS A 384 5.91 -3.69 -22.15
C HIS A 384 5.30 -5.11 -22.11
N PRO A 385 5.02 -5.74 -23.26
CA PRO A 385 4.22 -6.98 -23.33
C PRO A 385 4.87 -8.18 -22.67
N LYS A 386 6.19 -8.13 -22.45
CA LYS A 386 6.94 -9.22 -21.81
C LYS A 386 7.33 -8.94 -20.37
N VAL A 387 7.04 -7.75 -19.83
CA VAL A 387 7.48 -7.38 -18.47
C VAL A 387 6.43 -7.80 -17.46
N VAL A 388 6.92 -8.32 -16.34
CA VAL A 388 6.17 -8.52 -15.10
C VAL A 388 6.96 -7.87 -13.99
N LEU A 389 6.33 -6.91 -13.30
CA LEU A 389 6.92 -6.25 -12.15
C LEU A 389 6.71 -7.13 -10.92
N ILE A 390 7.75 -7.27 -10.12
CA ILE A 390 7.73 -8.01 -8.87
C ILE A 390 8.18 -7.04 -7.79
N ASN A 391 7.36 -6.89 -6.75
CA ASN A 391 7.73 -6.09 -5.60
C ASN A 391 7.89 -6.95 -4.35
N LYS A 392 8.50 -6.36 -3.31
CA LYS A 392 8.57 -7.00 -1.99
C LYS A 392 7.15 -7.12 -1.43
N GLY A 393 6.92 -8.16 -0.64
CA GLY A 393 5.69 -8.29 0.13
C GLY A 393 5.59 -9.66 0.82
N ASP A 394 4.63 -9.76 1.72
CA ASP A 394 4.33 -10.96 2.49
C ASP A 394 2.89 -11.41 2.19
N PRO A 395 2.61 -12.72 2.09
CA PRO A 395 1.24 -13.24 1.94
C PRO A 395 0.23 -12.62 2.93
N SER A 396 0.68 -12.33 4.15
CA SER A 396 -0.11 -11.76 5.25
C SER A 396 -0.21 -10.23 5.20
N SER A 397 0.72 -9.53 4.54
CA SER A 397 0.75 -8.07 4.42
C SER A 397 1.39 -7.62 3.09
N PRO A 398 0.63 -7.61 1.98
CA PRO A 398 1.13 -7.12 0.71
C PRO A 398 1.28 -5.59 0.75
N THR A 399 2.48 -5.08 0.43
CA THR A 399 2.67 -3.64 0.29
C THR A 399 2.14 -3.15 -1.05
N LEU A 400 1.29 -2.11 -1.01
CA LEU A 400 0.78 -1.42 -2.19
C LEU A 400 1.63 -0.20 -2.57
N MET A 401 2.66 0.11 -1.76
CA MET A 401 3.40 1.36 -1.84
C MET A 401 4.07 1.53 -3.21
N ASP A 402 4.80 0.53 -3.70
CA ASP A 402 5.54 0.64 -4.97
C ASP A 402 4.59 0.83 -6.16
N MET A 403 3.47 0.09 -6.16
CA MET A 403 2.45 0.24 -7.20
C MET A 403 1.75 1.61 -7.11
N GLN A 404 1.49 2.11 -5.91
CA GLN A 404 0.93 3.45 -5.72
C GLN A 404 1.92 4.54 -6.12
N ALA A 405 3.22 4.36 -5.87
CA ALA A 405 4.25 5.27 -6.31
C ALA A 405 4.38 5.30 -7.85
N LEU A 406 4.19 4.17 -8.53
CA LEU A 406 4.06 4.15 -9.99
C LEU A 406 2.88 5.01 -10.43
N ARG A 407 1.70 4.83 -9.83
CA ARG A 407 0.53 5.66 -10.17
C ARG A 407 0.76 7.14 -9.85
N TRP A 408 1.44 7.45 -8.75
CA TRP A 408 1.84 8.81 -8.37
C TRP A 408 2.67 9.47 -9.47
N LEU A 409 3.65 8.76 -10.05
CA LEU A 409 4.49 9.30 -11.14
C LEU A 409 3.65 9.72 -12.36
N TYR A 410 2.66 8.91 -12.74
CA TYR A 410 1.76 9.24 -13.85
C TYR A 410 0.83 10.41 -13.50
N ALA A 411 0.29 10.44 -12.28
CA ALA A 411 -0.55 11.53 -11.83
C ALA A 411 0.22 12.86 -11.76
N ALA A 412 1.46 12.84 -11.29
CA ALA A 412 2.36 13.99 -11.33
C ALA A 412 2.66 14.45 -12.78
N ALA A 413 2.90 13.51 -13.71
CA ALA A 413 3.07 13.81 -15.13
C ALA A 413 1.82 14.45 -15.76
N VAL A 414 0.61 13.97 -15.40
CA VAL A 414 -0.66 14.55 -15.87
C VAL A 414 -0.81 15.99 -15.40
N LEU A 415 -0.59 16.26 -14.11
CA LEU A 415 -0.69 17.61 -13.55
C LEU A 415 0.38 18.56 -14.11
N GLN A 416 1.60 18.04 -14.36
CA GLN A 416 2.67 18.78 -15.02
C GLN A 416 2.28 19.15 -16.47
N GLY A 417 1.70 18.23 -17.23
CA GLY A 417 1.24 18.46 -18.60
C GLY A 417 0.05 19.43 -18.71
N GLN A 418 -0.84 19.45 -17.72
CA GLN A 418 -1.93 20.44 -17.64
C GLN A 418 -1.42 21.86 -17.38
N CYS A 419 -0.26 21.99 -16.72
CA CYS A 419 0.37 23.28 -16.45
C CYS A 419 1.17 23.82 -17.65
N SER A 420 1.61 22.96 -18.58
CA SER A 420 2.30 23.36 -19.81
C SER A 420 1.28 23.67 -20.91
N HIS A 421 0.97 24.95 -21.13
CA HIS A 421 0.13 25.38 -22.25
C HIS A 421 0.80 25.11 -23.61
N ASN A 422 0.66 23.91 -24.16
CA ASN A 422 0.76 23.69 -25.61
C ASN A 422 0.07 22.38 -26.04
N PRO A 423 -1.23 22.40 -26.38
CA PRO A 423 -1.98 21.20 -26.79
C PRO A 423 -1.70 20.77 -28.23
N ALA A 424 -0.61 21.23 -28.86
CA ALA A 424 -0.40 21.13 -30.31
C ALA A 424 0.62 20.08 -30.77
N ALA A 425 1.13 19.23 -29.89
CA ALA A 425 2.07 18.18 -30.28
C ALA A 425 1.59 16.82 -29.77
N HIS A 426 1.41 15.88 -30.71
CA HIS A 426 1.22 14.45 -30.51
C HIS A 426 -0.22 13.96 -30.29
N GLU A 427 -1.03 14.08 -31.35
CA GLU A 427 -2.04 13.06 -31.68
C GLU A 427 -1.50 12.22 -32.85
N GLU A 428 -0.64 11.24 -32.57
CA GLU A 428 -0.44 10.13 -33.49
C GLU A 428 -0.55 8.82 -32.71
N ASP A 429 -1.35 7.92 -33.27
CA ASP A 429 -1.60 6.53 -32.85
C ASP A 429 -2.26 6.35 -31.48
N GLY A 430 -3.59 6.12 -31.47
CA GLY A 430 -4.54 5.56 -30.47
C GLY A 430 -4.07 4.86 -29.17
N VAL A 431 -2.93 5.26 -28.61
CA VAL A 431 -2.28 4.83 -27.39
C VAL A 431 -2.43 6.00 -26.44
N ALA A 432 -3.05 5.79 -25.28
CA ALA A 432 -3.21 6.87 -24.30
C ALA A 432 -1.81 7.36 -23.89
N GLU A 433 -1.47 8.57 -24.34
CA GLU A 433 -0.19 9.22 -24.10
C GLU A 433 0.01 9.42 -22.60
N VAL A 434 1.22 9.17 -22.10
CA VAL A 434 1.59 9.57 -20.74
C VAL A 434 1.29 11.06 -20.56
N GLY A 435 0.74 11.46 -19.41
CA GLY A 435 0.27 12.84 -19.18
C GLY A 435 -1.20 13.10 -19.51
N LYS A 436 -1.92 12.14 -20.12
CA LYS A 436 -3.39 12.22 -20.35
C LYS A 436 -4.21 11.24 -19.50
N TRP A 437 -3.56 10.32 -18.80
CA TRP A 437 -4.22 9.28 -18.00
C TRP A 437 -3.33 8.79 -16.85
N VAL A 438 -3.96 8.17 -15.85
CA VAL A 438 -3.31 7.47 -14.75
C VAL A 438 -3.68 5.98 -14.83
N PRO A 439 -2.72 5.04 -14.77
CA PRO A 439 -3.01 3.61 -14.78
C PRO A 439 -3.86 3.18 -13.60
N LYS A 440 -4.85 2.32 -13.88
CA LYS A 440 -5.58 1.59 -12.85
C LYS A 440 -4.70 0.46 -12.33
N ALA A 441 -5.04 -0.08 -11.16
CA ALA A 441 -4.32 -1.23 -10.61
C ALA A 441 -4.32 -2.45 -11.57
N ASP A 442 -5.40 -2.64 -12.33
CA ASP A 442 -5.52 -3.71 -13.33
C ASP A 442 -4.55 -3.55 -14.51
N ASP A 443 -4.18 -2.30 -14.84
CA ASP A 443 -3.27 -1.99 -15.94
C ASP A 443 -1.80 -2.23 -15.57
N ILE A 444 -1.50 -2.35 -14.27
CA ILE A 444 -0.15 -2.58 -13.75
C ILE A 444 -0.01 -4.06 -13.38
N TYR A 445 0.81 -4.78 -14.15
CA TYR A 445 1.18 -6.17 -13.89
C TYR A 445 2.29 -6.25 -12.84
N CYS A 446 2.00 -5.78 -11.63
CA CYS A 446 2.85 -5.89 -10.45
C CYS A 446 2.32 -6.98 -9.52
N PHE A 447 3.21 -7.85 -9.05
CA PHE A 447 2.88 -8.97 -8.19
C PHE A 447 3.83 -9.07 -7.00
N ASP A 448 3.29 -9.60 -5.92
CA ASP A 448 4.06 -9.93 -4.73
C ASP A 448 5.03 -11.08 -5.05
N VAL A 449 6.27 -10.98 -4.56
CA VAL A 449 7.29 -12.02 -4.74
C VAL A 449 6.83 -13.42 -4.29
N SER A 450 5.97 -13.51 -3.28
CA SER A 450 5.40 -14.78 -2.81
C SER A 450 4.57 -15.50 -3.87
N VAL A 451 3.90 -14.76 -4.77
CA VAL A 451 3.15 -15.34 -5.89
C VAL A 451 4.08 -15.99 -6.90
N LEU A 452 5.18 -15.30 -7.23
CA LEU A 452 6.21 -15.84 -8.11
C LEU A 452 6.83 -17.10 -7.51
N GLU A 453 7.18 -17.06 -6.23
CA GLU A 453 7.77 -18.20 -5.51
C GLU A 453 6.83 -19.42 -5.51
N ALA A 454 5.55 -19.22 -5.19
CA ALA A 454 4.54 -20.27 -5.20
C ALA A 454 4.28 -20.82 -6.62
N ALA A 455 4.29 -19.96 -7.65
CA ALA A 455 4.13 -20.38 -9.03
C ALA A 455 5.36 -21.16 -9.56
N ALA A 456 6.57 -20.72 -9.20
CA ALA A 456 7.81 -21.37 -9.61
C ALA A 456 8.00 -22.73 -8.93
N ALA A 457 7.58 -22.88 -7.67
CA ALA A 457 7.65 -24.14 -6.93
C ALA A 457 6.76 -25.22 -7.57
N GLU A 458 5.50 -24.92 -7.87
CA GLU A 458 4.58 -25.87 -8.48
C GLU A 458 5.01 -26.31 -9.90
N ASP A 459 5.51 -25.38 -10.72
CA ASP A 459 6.03 -25.71 -12.06
C ASP A 459 7.28 -26.63 -11.98
N GLY A 460 8.09 -26.46 -10.93
CA GLY A 460 9.25 -27.31 -10.65
C GLY A 460 8.87 -28.73 -10.20
N GLU A 461 7.81 -28.88 -9.40
CA GLU A 461 7.31 -30.19 -8.95
C GLU A 461 6.65 -31.00 -10.06
N VAL A 462 5.87 -30.35 -10.95
CA VAL A 462 5.26 -31.03 -12.11
C VAL A 462 6.32 -31.61 -13.07
N ASN A 463 7.50 -30.99 -13.14
CA ASN A 463 8.62 -31.46 -13.96
C ASN A 463 9.56 -32.45 -13.24
N ARG A 464 9.39 -32.68 -11.92
CA ARG A 464 10.08 -33.75 -11.19
C ARG A 464 9.14 -34.95 -11.10
N GLY A 465 9.39 -35.98 -11.92
CA GLY A 465 8.78 -37.30 -11.69
C GLY A 465 9.03 -37.80 -10.26
N PRO A 466 8.24 -38.76 -9.74
CA PRO A 466 8.31 -39.18 -8.35
C PRO A 466 9.71 -39.74 -8.04
N SER A 467 10.52 -38.96 -7.32
CA SER A 467 11.89 -39.32 -6.95
C SER A 467 12.19 -38.76 -5.56
N ALA A 468 12.36 -39.72 -4.63
CA ALA A 468 12.97 -39.72 -3.30
C ALA A 468 13.19 -38.40 -2.50
N PRO A 469 12.99 -38.45 -1.17
CA PRO A 469 13.15 -37.29 -0.29
C PRO A 469 14.60 -36.78 -0.32
N PHE A 470 14.79 -35.54 -0.74
CA PHE A 470 16.07 -34.85 -0.64
C PHE A 470 16.15 -34.11 0.69
N THR A 471 17.15 -34.49 1.49
CA THR A 471 17.55 -33.83 2.73
C THR A 471 18.05 -32.41 2.43
N THR A 472 17.47 -31.43 3.11
CA THR A 472 17.86 -30.02 3.07
C THR A 472 19.10 -29.79 3.93
N ASP A 473 20.28 -29.88 3.33
CA ASP A 473 21.48 -29.27 3.90
C ASP A 473 21.65 -27.87 3.31
N ALA A 474 21.10 -26.89 4.04
CA ALA A 474 21.38 -25.48 3.85
C ALA A 474 22.80 -25.19 4.36
N HIS A 475 23.80 -25.41 3.52
CA HIS A 475 25.14 -24.86 3.74
C HIS A 475 25.22 -23.44 3.20
N SER A 476 25.20 -22.50 4.15
CA SER A 476 25.89 -21.23 4.08
C SER A 476 27.33 -21.40 3.57
N SER A 477 27.70 -20.69 2.50
CA SER A 477 29.01 -20.04 2.35
C SER A 477 29.22 -19.57 0.90
N GLY A 478 29.53 -18.28 0.76
CA GLY A 478 29.95 -17.69 -0.50
C GLY A 478 29.80 -16.18 -0.52
N ARG A 479 30.49 -15.47 0.40
CA ARG A 479 30.79 -14.04 0.23
C ARG A 479 31.65 -13.90 -1.04
N MET A 480 31.01 -13.82 -2.21
CA MET A 480 31.59 -13.13 -3.35
C MET A 480 31.41 -11.64 -3.07
N ASN A 481 32.47 -10.85 -3.26
CA ASN A 481 32.42 -9.39 -3.27
C ASN A 481 31.40 -8.93 -4.31
N GLN A 482 30.14 -8.77 -3.92
CA GLN A 482 29.14 -8.07 -4.70
C GLN A 482 29.46 -6.59 -4.59
N GLU A 483 29.61 -5.92 -5.75
CA GLU A 483 29.37 -4.48 -5.84
C GLU A 483 28.11 -4.19 -5.02
N THR A 484 28.15 -3.21 -4.12
CA THR A 484 27.25 -3.07 -2.97
C THR A 484 25.76 -2.94 -3.30
N GLY A 485 25.34 -3.00 -4.57
CA GLY A 485 23.95 -2.90 -5.03
C GLY A 485 23.33 -1.52 -4.81
N CYS A 486 23.99 -0.67 -4.03
CA CYS A 486 23.59 0.70 -3.73
C CYS A 486 23.67 1.58 -4.97
N CYS A 487 22.84 2.61 -5.01
CA CYS A 487 23.01 3.67 -5.99
C CYS A 487 24.28 4.50 -5.68
N TRP A 488 24.68 5.34 -6.63
CA TRP A 488 25.88 6.19 -6.51
C TRP A 488 25.81 7.11 -5.30
N TYR A 489 24.63 7.65 -4.98
CA TYR A 489 24.41 8.58 -3.89
C TYR A 489 24.53 7.89 -2.53
N HIS A 490 23.77 6.81 -2.31
CA HIS A 490 23.81 6.07 -1.04
C HIS A 490 25.17 5.42 -0.78
N SER A 491 25.89 5.00 -1.82
CA SER A 491 27.28 4.53 -1.69
C SER A 491 28.21 5.59 -1.07
N LEU A 492 27.93 6.88 -1.30
CA LEU A 492 28.65 7.99 -0.69
C LEU A 492 28.11 8.30 0.70
N ALA A 493 26.78 8.40 0.82
CA ALA A 493 26.10 8.78 2.06
C ALA A 493 26.32 7.77 3.20
N GLU A 494 26.50 6.48 2.90
CA GLU A 494 26.85 5.48 3.91
C GLU A 494 28.16 5.80 4.63
N ASN A 495 29.12 6.41 3.94
CA ASN A 495 30.40 6.79 4.53
C ASN A 495 30.29 7.98 5.48
N TRP A 496 29.14 8.67 5.53
CA TRP A 496 28.89 9.76 6.46
C TRP A 496 28.53 9.27 7.87
N GLY A 497 28.09 8.01 8.01
CA GLY A 497 27.86 7.38 9.31
C GLY A 497 26.75 8.01 10.16
N ILE A 498 25.74 8.62 9.51
CA ILE A 498 24.66 9.35 10.21
C ILE A 498 23.57 8.39 10.74
N ILE A 499 23.19 7.37 9.95
CA ILE A 499 22.10 6.45 10.30
C ILE A 499 22.68 5.12 10.79
N GLU A 500 22.35 4.78 12.03
CA GLU A 500 22.64 3.47 12.62
C GLU A 500 21.67 2.42 12.03
N GLY A 501 22.21 1.37 11.41
CA GLY A 501 21.40 0.30 10.80
C GLY A 501 21.46 0.22 9.28
N GLY A 502 22.09 1.19 8.62
CA GLY A 502 22.24 1.23 7.16
C GLY A 502 21.17 2.08 6.48
N LEU A 503 21.50 2.62 5.30
CA LEU A 503 20.60 3.48 4.55
C LEU A 503 19.60 2.67 3.73
N HIS A 504 18.34 3.12 3.75
CA HIS A 504 17.33 2.66 2.81
C HIS A 504 17.65 3.21 1.41
N CYS A 505 17.76 2.31 0.44
CA CYS A 505 18.13 2.61 -0.94
C CYS A 505 17.32 1.69 -1.85
N ALA A 506 16.41 2.27 -2.65
CA ALA A 506 15.54 1.51 -3.55
C ALA A 506 16.35 0.60 -4.49
N MET A 507 17.51 1.08 -4.96
CA MET A 507 18.38 0.30 -5.85
C MET A 507 18.95 -0.96 -5.16
N ARG A 508 19.37 -0.82 -3.89
CA ARG A 508 19.87 -1.95 -3.09
C ARG A 508 18.73 -2.94 -2.84
N ASP A 509 17.60 -2.42 -2.41
CA ASP A 509 16.42 -3.21 -2.06
C ASP A 509 15.86 -3.98 -3.27
N ALA A 510 15.85 -3.34 -4.46
CA ALA A 510 15.50 -3.99 -5.71
C ALA A 510 16.55 -5.04 -6.13
N HIS A 511 17.84 -4.83 -5.88
CA HIS A 511 18.88 -5.83 -6.12
C HIS A 511 18.76 -7.06 -5.20
N GLU A 512 18.47 -6.85 -3.92
CA GLU A 512 18.18 -7.95 -2.98
C GLU A 512 16.95 -8.75 -3.40
N LEU A 513 15.88 -8.04 -3.78
CA LEU A 513 14.68 -8.67 -4.34
C LEU A 513 15.00 -9.42 -5.64
N ALA A 514 15.84 -8.86 -6.51
CA ALA A 514 16.27 -9.51 -7.74
C ALA A 514 16.96 -10.85 -7.46
N HIS A 515 17.86 -10.90 -6.47
CA HIS A 515 18.51 -12.14 -6.05
C HIS A 515 17.53 -13.16 -5.48
N ARG A 516 16.51 -12.72 -4.72
CA ARG A 516 15.43 -13.60 -4.25
C ARG A 516 14.65 -14.21 -5.41
N ILE A 517 14.31 -13.40 -6.41
CA ILE A 517 13.63 -13.86 -7.62
C ILE A 517 14.50 -14.83 -8.41
N GLU A 518 15.79 -14.52 -8.62
CA GLU A 518 16.75 -15.42 -9.28
C GLU A 518 16.82 -16.79 -8.58
N ALA A 519 16.89 -16.80 -7.25
CA ALA A 519 16.90 -18.03 -6.48
C ALA A 519 15.62 -18.86 -6.68
N ALA A 520 14.45 -18.23 -6.69
CA ALA A 520 13.17 -18.91 -6.94
C ALA A 520 13.12 -19.51 -8.36
N LEU A 521 13.55 -18.76 -9.37
CA LEU A 521 13.60 -19.21 -10.76
C LEU A 521 14.64 -20.31 -11.01
N CYS A 522 15.76 -20.31 -10.27
CA CYS A 522 16.74 -21.38 -10.32
C CYS A 522 16.17 -22.71 -9.81
N ARG A 523 15.36 -22.70 -8.74
CA ARG A 523 14.73 -23.91 -8.19
C ARG A 523 13.72 -24.56 -9.14
N ARG A 524 13.13 -23.77 -10.04
CA ARG A 524 12.21 -24.22 -11.09
C ARG A 524 12.90 -25.07 -12.17
N ARG A 525 14.17 -24.80 -12.50
CA ARG A 525 14.84 -25.51 -13.62
C ARG A 525 15.05 -26.99 -13.26
N PRO A 526 14.72 -27.94 -14.14
CA PRO A 526 15.05 -29.35 -13.93
C PRO A 526 16.57 -29.51 -13.83
N ALA A 527 17.02 -30.46 -12.99
CA ALA A 527 18.43 -30.81 -12.93
C ALA A 527 18.92 -31.17 -14.34
N PRO A 528 20.11 -30.70 -14.76
CA PRO A 528 20.64 -31.06 -16.08
C PRO A 528 20.68 -32.59 -16.19
N ALA A 529 20.13 -33.13 -17.27
CA ALA A 529 20.21 -34.55 -17.56
C ALA A 529 21.69 -34.98 -17.57
N ALA A 530 22.04 -35.91 -16.67
CA ALA A 530 23.38 -36.44 -16.49
C ALA A 530 23.82 -37.33 -17.65
#